data_AF-A0A957Y836-F1
#
_entry.id   AF-A0A957Y836-F1
#
_cell.length_a   1.000
_cell.length_b   1.000
_cell.length_c   1.000
_cell.angle_alpha   90.00
_cell.angle_beta   90.00
_cell.angle_gamma   90.00
#
_symmetry.space_group_name_H-M   'P 1'
#
loop_
_entity.id
_entity.type
_entity.pdbx_description
1 polymer ?
#
loop_
_entity_poly.entity_id
_entity_poly.type
_entity_poly.pdbx_seq_one_letter_code
_entity_poly.pdbx_strand_id
1 'polypeptide(L)'
;MSQPIIFISYSREDEAEKERLLTHLGGLQRQGLIKAWSDDNILAGADWQSTINQTIYQAKIALLLISANFLDSTTIIEQELPLLLERHKNQELIIYPIIIRACAWEAIPWLAALSVRPRTHRPVWGDGGVHVDEDLAAIAQEVAAIVQHLTLPTWPQPAPYPPVPIPPTPVVPEPLPLMTGKILVVEDKKDWRDILEECLVEEGFEVDTVSSSQEAKAKLKTGGYLVATIDMNLNEADSVREGQSLLRHIQRNYHNIQCIVVSGEQLTNKEIRNLFREYQVYDFMGKGTDFDYVEFVEMVAQALEEARKL
;
A
#
# COMPACT_ATOMS: atom_id res chain seq x y z
N MET A 1 0.24 25.79 4.11
CA MET A 1 -1.16 25.30 4.20
C MET A 1 -1.16 23.87 3.67
N SER A 2 -1.84 22.93 4.31
CA SER A 2 -1.92 21.54 3.82
C SER A 2 -2.80 21.45 2.58
N GLN A 3 -2.36 20.73 1.56
CA GLN A 3 -3.08 20.55 0.31
C GLN A 3 -4.29 19.63 0.54
N PRO A 4 -5.47 19.94 -0.01
CA PRO A 4 -6.62 19.03 0.07
C PRO A 4 -6.31 17.73 -0.68
N ILE A 5 -6.63 16.61 -0.02
CA ILE A 5 -6.51 15.28 -0.62
C ILE A 5 -7.75 15.02 -1.47
N ILE A 6 -7.49 14.56 -2.69
CA ILE A 6 -8.50 14.07 -3.63
C ILE A 6 -8.33 12.56 -3.75
N PHE A 7 -9.31 11.82 -3.25
CA PHE A 7 -9.37 10.37 -3.37
C PHE A 7 -9.96 9.99 -4.73
N ILE A 8 -9.34 9.06 -5.45
CA ILE A 8 -9.81 8.55 -6.73
C ILE A 8 -10.24 7.10 -6.53
N SER A 9 -11.55 6.85 -6.59
CA SER A 9 -12.11 5.50 -6.57
C SER A 9 -12.42 5.07 -7.99
N TYR A 10 -11.87 3.94 -8.42
CA TYR A 10 -11.98 3.43 -9.78
C TYR A 10 -11.86 1.90 -9.77
N SER A 11 -12.36 1.25 -10.82
CA SER A 11 -12.13 -0.19 -11.02
C SER A 11 -10.76 -0.42 -11.65
N ARG A 12 -10.05 -1.48 -11.25
CA ARG A 12 -8.73 -1.82 -11.84
C ARG A 12 -8.78 -2.04 -13.36
N GLU A 13 -9.94 -2.40 -13.89
CA GLU A 13 -10.21 -2.56 -15.32
C GLU A 13 -10.28 -1.22 -16.08
N ASP A 14 -10.37 -0.10 -15.34
CA ASP A 14 -10.46 1.27 -15.85
C ASP A 14 -9.20 2.10 -15.49
N GLU A 15 -8.08 1.41 -15.27
CA GLU A 15 -6.76 1.97 -14.95
C GLU A 15 -6.30 3.03 -15.97
N ALA A 16 -6.52 2.76 -17.26
CA ALA A 16 -6.11 3.66 -18.33
C ALA A 16 -6.89 5.00 -18.29
N GLU A 17 -8.18 4.94 -17.96
CA GLU A 17 -9.03 6.12 -17.77
C GLU A 17 -8.59 6.94 -16.56
N LYS A 18 -8.23 6.28 -15.46
CA LYS A 18 -7.67 6.91 -14.26
C LYS A 18 -6.36 7.63 -14.56
N GLU A 19 -5.41 6.99 -15.24
CA GLU A 19 -4.13 7.59 -15.64
C GLU A 19 -4.31 8.82 -16.53
N ARG A 20 -5.28 8.76 -17.46
CA ARG A 20 -5.59 9.91 -18.31
C ARG A 20 -6.16 11.08 -17.50
N LEU A 21 -7.06 10.82 -16.54
CA LEU A 21 -7.57 11.84 -15.63
C LEU A 21 -6.46 12.45 -14.77
N LEU A 22 -5.57 11.64 -14.20
CA LEU A 22 -4.41 12.09 -13.43
C LEU A 22 -3.50 13.02 -14.24
N THR A 23 -3.31 12.72 -15.54
CA THR A 23 -2.54 13.58 -16.45
C THR A 23 -3.14 14.99 -16.53
N HIS A 24 -4.47 15.10 -16.64
CA HIS A 24 -5.17 16.40 -16.67
C HIS A 24 -5.15 17.13 -15.30
N LEU A 25 -5.14 16.39 -14.19
CA LEU A 25 -4.99 16.94 -12.85
C LEU A 25 -3.54 17.30 -12.50
N GLY A 26 -2.55 16.79 -13.23
CA GLY A 26 -1.13 16.92 -12.93
C GLY A 26 -0.64 18.38 -12.87
N GLY A 27 -1.27 19.28 -13.63
CA GLY A 27 -1.00 20.72 -13.53
C GLY A 27 -1.33 21.29 -12.15
N LEU A 28 -2.44 20.85 -11.56
CA LEU A 28 -2.89 21.27 -10.22
C LEU A 28 -2.01 20.66 -9.12
N GLN A 29 -1.61 19.39 -9.28
CA GLN A 29 -0.68 18.73 -8.36
C GLN A 29 0.69 19.41 -8.33
N ARG A 30 1.26 19.75 -9.49
CA ARG A 30 2.57 20.42 -9.59
C ARG A 30 2.57 21.83 -8.98
N GLN A 31 1.45 22.54 -9.06
CA GLN A 31 1.27 23.82 -8.37
C GLN A 31 0.98 23.67 -6.88
N GLY A 32 0.85 22.42 -6.41
CA GLY A 32 0.56 22.13 -5.02
C GLY A 32 -0.84 22.57 -4.58
N LEU A 33 -1.80 22.60 -5.51
CA LEU A 33 -3.20 22.93 -5.20
C LEU A 33 -3.96 21.73 -4.64
N ILE A 34 -3.56 20.51 -5.03
CA ILE A 34 -4.21 19.26 -4.66
C ILE A 34 -3.17 18.17 -4.41
N LYS A 35 -3.53 17.18 -3.61
CA LYS A 35 -2.83 15.89 -3.54
C LYS A 35 -3.80 14.80 -4.04
N ALA A 36 -3.61 14.33 -5.27
CA ALA A 36 -4.37 13.19 -5.78
C ALA A 36 -3.85 11.90 -5.15
N TRP A 37 -4.76 10.98 -4.81
CA TRP A 37 -4.46 9.70 -4.18
C TRP A 37 -5.36 8.60 -4.76
N SER A 38 -4.76 7.46 -5.10
CA SER A 38 -5.40 6.18 -5.49
C SER A 38 -4.73 5.02 -4.74
N ASP A 39 -5.24 3.80 -4.91
CA ASP A 39 -4.65 2.58 -4.33
C ASP A 39 -3.22 2.31 -4.80
N ASP A 40 -2.77 2.87 -5.93
CA ASP A 40 -1.35 2.87 -6.34
C ASP A 40 -0.42 3.60 -5.34
N ASN A 41 -0.99 4.45 -4.49
CA ASN A 41 -0.23 5.17 -3.47
C ASN A 41 -0.12 4.38 -2.16
N ILE A 42 -0.65 3.16 -2.11
CA ILE A 42 -0.48 2.26 -0.98
C ILE A 42 0.88 1.59 -1.12
N LEU A 43 1.74 1.85 -0.13
CA LEU A 43 3.05 1.21 -0.01
C LEU A 43 2.86 -0.32 0.10
N ALA A 44 3.75 -1.08 -0.53
CA ALA A 44 3.79 -2.53 -0.34
C ALA A 44 3.96 -2.84 1.17
N GLY A 45 3.23 -3.84 1.67
CA GLY A 45 3.24 -4.21 3.10
C GLY A 45 2.29 -3.40 3.99
N ALA A 46 1.76 -2.25 3.55
CA ALA A 46 0.74 -1.54 4.32
C ALA A 46 -0.59 -2.30 4.34
N ASP A 47 -1.32 -2.25 5.46
CA ASP A 47 -2.72 -2.71 5.50
C ASP A 47 -3.53 -1.87 4.51
N TRP A 48 -3.77 -2.49 3.35
CA TRP A 48 -4.41 -1.89 2.20
C TRP A 48 -5.78 -1.30 2.58
N GLN A 49 -6.55 -2.03 3.39
CA GLN A 49 -7.87 -1.60 3.82
C GLN A 49 -7.80 -0.43 4.79
N SER A 50 -6.90 -0.49 5.77
CA SER A 50 -6.71 0.58 6.75
C SER A 50 -6.22 1.87 6.07
N THR A 51 -5.34 1.75 5.09
CA THR A 51 -4.74 2.89 4.37
C THR A 51 -5.76 3.59 3.48
N ILE A 52 -6.59 2.83 2.76
CA ILE A 52 -7.71 3.36 1.97
C ILE A 52 -8.69 4.09 2.90
N ASN A 53 -9.11 3.43 3.98
CA ASN A 53 -10.06 4.03 4.93
C ASN A 53 -9.51 5.34 5.52
N GLN A 54 -8.25 5.34 5.99
CA GLN A 54 -7.60 6.55 6.51
C GLN A 54 -7.55 7.67 5.47
N THR A 55 -7.24 7.35 4.22
CA THR A 55 -7.21 8.35 3.16
C THR A 55 -8.59 8.91 2.88
N ILE A 56 -9.62 8.06 2.80
CA ILE A 56 -11.02 8.49 2.64
C ILE A 56 -11.42 9.46 3.76
N TYR A 57 -11.02 9.21 5.01
CA TYR A 57 -11.26 10.12 6.15
C TYR A 57 -10.57 11.48 6.02
N GLN A 58 -9.40 11.54 5.36
CA GLN A 58 -8.67 12.80 5.18
C GLN A 58 -9.08 13.54 3.91
N ALA A 59 -9.61 12.82 2.91
CA ALA A 59 -10.04 13.37 1.64
C ALA A 59 -11.14 14.43 1.81
N LYS A 60 -11.05 15.46 0.96
CA LYS A 60 -12.05 16.53 0.84
C LYS A 60 -12.92 16.38 -0.40
N ILE A 61 -12.39 15.69 -1.41
CA ILE A 61 -13.09 15.38 -2.65
C ILE A 61 -12.83 13.90 -2.95
N ALA A 62 -13.86 13.17 -3.36
CA ALA A 62 -13.76 11.83 -3.92
C ALA A 62 -14.24 11.83 -5.37
N LEU A 63 -13.32 11.55 -6.30
CA LEU A 63 -13.61 11.36 -7.72
C LEU A 63 -13.98 9.89 -7.92
N LEU A 64 -15.22 9.61 -8.32
CA LEU A 64 -15.67 8.24 -8.58
C LEU A 64 -15.72 8.00 -10.09
N LEU A 65 -14.90 7.09 -10.60
CA LEU A 65 -14.84 6.76 -12.03
C LEU A 65 -15.88 5.67 -12.31
N ILE A 66 -17.09 6.11 -12.66
CA ILE A 66 -18.26 5.25 -12.83
C ILE A 66 -18.22 4.54 -14.19
N SER A 67 -18.17 3.22 -14.13
CA SER A 67 -18.28 2.29 -15.26
C SER A 67 -19.12 1.06 -14.84
N ALA A 68 -19.38 0.14 -15.76
CA ALA A 68 -19.98 -1.15 -15.38
C ALA A 68 -19.09 -1.94 -14.41
N ASN A 69 -17.76 -1.88 -14.56
CA ASN A 69 -16.81 -2.57 -13.69
C ASN A 69 -16.81 -1.96 -12.28
N PHE A 70 -16.86 -0.62 -12.18
CA PHE A 70 -16.98 0.07 -10.90
C PHE A 70 -18.24 -0.37 -10.13
N LEU A 71 -19.37 -0.49 -10.84
CA LEU A 71 -20.65 -0.86 -10.25
C LEU A 71 -20.76 -2.36 -9.90
N ASP A 72 -19.94 -3.21 -10.51
CA ASP A 72 -19.87 -4.66 -10.25
C ASP A 72 -18.79 -5.03 -9.22
N SER A 73 -17.90 -4.10 -8.87
CA SER A 73 -16.80 -4.33 -7.93
C SER A 73 -17.29 -4.45 -6.49
N THR A 74 -17.27 -5.67 -5.95
CA THR A 74 -17.66 -5.96 -4.56
C THR A 74 -16.85 -5.15 -3.55
N THR A 75 -15.54 -4.98 -3.77
CA THR A 75 -14.68 -4.20 -2.87
C THR A 75 -15.12 -2.74 -2.79
N ILE A 76 -15.34 -2.10 -3.94
CA ILE A 76 -15.76 -0.69 -3.99
C ILE A 76 -17.15 -0.53 -3.37
N ILE A 77 -18.11 -1.36 -3.78
CA ILE A 77 -19.50 -1.24 -3.38
C ILE A 77 -19.72 -1.57 -1.90
N GLU A 78 -19.05 -2.59 -1.37
CA GLU A 78 -19.29 -3.07 0.01
C GLU A 78 -18.36 -2.44 1.04
N GLN A 79 -17.18 -1.94 0.65
CA GLN A 79 -16.16 -1.49 1.61
C GLN A 79 -15.89 0.02 1.53
N GLU A 80 -15.64 0.57 0.34
CA GLU A 80 -15.30 1.99 0.17
C GLU A 80 -16.54 2.90 0.16
N LEU A 81 -17.53 2.54 -0.65
CA LEU A 81 -18.69 3.37 -0.92
C LEU A 81 -19.53 3.71 0.33
N PRO A 82 -19.75 2.80 1.29
CA PRO A 82 -20.47 3.16 2.52
C PRO A 82 -19.82 4.32 3.27
N LEU A 83 -18.49 4.30 3.40
CA LEU A 83 -17.72 5.34 4.09
C LEU A 83 -17.76 6.67 3.33
N LEU A 84 -17.64 6.63 2.00
CA LEU A 84 -17.73 7.81 1.15
C LEU A 84 -19.10 8.48 1.28
N LEU A 85 -20.18 7.70 1.18
CA LEU A 85 -21.56 8.19 1.28
C LEU A 85 -21.87 8.77 2.67
N GLU A 86 -21.37 8.14 3.73
CA GLU A 86 -21.52 8.65 5.10
C GLU A 86 -20.87 10.03 5.26
N ARG A 87 -19.61 10.17 4.83
CA ARG A 87 -18.89 11.46 4.89
C ARG A 87 -19.55 12.52 4.01
N HIS A 88 -20.09 12.13 2.87
CA HIS A 88 -20.84 13.04 2.01
C HIS A 88 -22.12 13.55 2.67
N LYS A 89 -22.89 12.66 3.29
CA LYS A 89 -24.09 13.02 4.05
C LYS A 89 -23.78 13.97 5.20
N ASN A 90 -22.63 13.79 5.85
CA ASN A 90 -22.15 14.67 6.92
C ASN A 90 -21.52 15.97 6.41
N GLN A 91 -21.51 16.23 5.10
CA GLN A 91 -20.91 17.41 4.46
C GLN A 91 -19.39 17.54 4.67
N GLU A 92 -18.70 16.42 4.96
CA GLU A 92 -17.25 16.37 5.21
C GLU A 92 -16.45 16.04 3.95
N LEU A 93 -17.11 15.43 2.96
CA LEU A 93 -16.54 14.97 1.69
C LEU A 93 -17.47 15.37 0.54
N ILE A 94 -16.88 15.92 -0.52
CA ILE A 94 -17.59 16.13 -1.79
C ILE A 94 -17.43 14.87 -2.63
N ILE A 95 -18.52 14.16 -2.91
CA ILE A 95 -18.53 13.10 -3.92
C ILE A 95 -18.73 13.74 -5.30
N TYR A 96 -17.86 13.38 -6.23
CA TYR A 96 -17.85 13.89 -7.59
C TYR A 96 -17.81 12.72 -8.59
N PRO A 97 -18.98 12.23 -9.03
CA PRO A 97 -19.06 11.08 -9.93
C PRO A 97 -18.74 11.49 -11.38
N ILE A 98 -17.88 10.71 -12.03
CA ILE A 98 -17.48 10.88 -13.43
C ILE A 98 -17.90 9.62 -14.18
N ILE A 99 -18.87 9.74 -15.08
CA ILE A 99 -19.29 8.65 -15.97
C ILE A 99 -18.21 8.47 -17.02
N ILE A 100 -17.34 7.48 -16.83
CA ILE A 100 -16.23 7.22 -17.77
C ILE A 100 -16.67 6.32 -18.92
N ARG A 101 -17.60 5.40 -18.68
CA ARG A 101 -18.17 4.47 -19.69
C ARG A 101 -19.69 4.32 -19.51
N ALA A 102 -20.38 3.96 -20.60
CA ALA A 102 -21.82 3.72 -20.57
C ALA A 102 -22.16 2.58 -19.60
N CYS A 103 -23.08 2.83 -18.68
CA CYS A 103 -23.53 1.88 -17.67
C CYS A 103 -24.91 2.27 -17.13
N ALA A 104 -25.54 1.39 -16.34
CA ALA A 104 -26.88 1.57 -15.80
C ALA A 104 -26.95 2.52 -14.57
N TRP A 105 -26.09 3.53 -14.51
CA TRP A 105 -25.96 4.41 -13.33
C TRP A 105 -27.25 5.17 -12.99
N GLU A 106 -28.07 5.50 -13.99
CA GLU A 106 -29.37 6.17 -13.78
C GLU A 106 -30.38 5.30 -13.01
N ALA A 107 -30.23 3.97 -13.08
CA ALA A 107 -31.08 3.04 -12.35
C ALA A 107 -30.65 2.87 -10.88
N ILE A 108 -29.53 3.47 -10.47
CA ILE A 108 -28.95 3.34 -9.14
C ILE A 108 -29.33 4.58 -8.30
N PRO A 109 -30.22 4.46 -7.29
CA PRO A 109 -30.85 5.62 -6.67
C PRO A 109 -29.87 6.62 -6.03
N TRP A 110 -28.84 6.14 -5.33
CA TRP A 110 -27.87 7.01 -4.67
C TRP A 110 -27.02 7.79 -5.67
N LEU A 111 -26.72 7.19 -6.83
CA LEU A 111 -25.88 7.78 -7.86
C LEU A 111 -26.68 8.74 -8.76
N ALA A 112 -27.90 8.36 -9.11
CA ALA A 112 -28.85 9.21 -9.86
C ALA A 112 -29.25 10.48 -9.09
N ALA A 113 -29.16 10.46 -7.75
CA ALA A 113 -29.39 11.63 -6.91
C ALA A 113 -28.23 12.63 -6.90
N LEU A 114 -27.05 12.25 -7.41
CA LEU A 114 -25.85 13.10 -7.45
C LEU A 114 -25.70 13.83 -8.79
N SER A 115 -25.01 14.96 -8.76
CA SER A 115 -24.67 15.71 -9.98
C SER A 115 -23.48 15.08 -10.69
N VAL A 116 -23.72 14.11 -11.54
CA VAL A 116 -22.68 13.41 -12.31
C VAL A 116 -22.00 14.31 -13.35
N ARG A 117 -20.82 13.87 -13.84
CA ARG A 117 -20.12 14.49 -14.96
C ARG A 117 -19.81 13.46 -16.05
N PRO A 118 -19.70 13.89 -17.32
CA PRO A 118 -20.02 15.22 -17.87
C PRO A 118 -21.49 15.64 -17.67
N ARG A 119 -21.78 16.95 -17.63
CA ARG A 119 -23.16 17.47 -17.45
C ARG A 119 -24.11 17.12 -18.59
N THR A 120 -23.55 16.72 -19.73
CA THR A 120 -24.28 16.19 -20.89
C THR A 120 -24.78 14.77 -20.68
N HIS A 121 -24.39 14.11 -19.57
CA HIS A 121 -24.70 12.72 -19.22
C HIS A 121 -24.13 11.67 -20.19
N ARG A 122 -23.41 12.09 -21.23
CA ARG A 122 -22.62 11.18 -22.07
C ARG A 122 -21.37 10.73 -21.32
N PRO A 123 -20.93 9.47 -21.46
CA PRO A 123 -19.67 9.03 -20.87
C PRO A 123 -18.48 9.79 -21.48
N VAL A 124 -17.43 10.02 -20.67
CA VAL A 124 -16.19 10.69 -21.13
C VAL A 124 -15.56 9.96 -22.31
N TRP A 125 -15.49 8.62 -22.25
CA TRP A 125 -15.03 7.77 -23.36
C TRP A 125 -16.17 7.31 -24.28
N GLY A 126 -17.27 8.07 -24.31
CA GLY A 126 -18.34 7.89 -25.30
C GLY A 126 -17.90 8.25 -26.71
N ASP A 127 -18.72 7.88 -27.70
CA ASP A 127 -18.59 8.32 -29.10
C ASP A 127 -17.19 8.07 -29.71
N GLY A 128 -16.53 6.98 -29.30
CA GLY A 128 -15.17 6.66 -29.78
C GLY A 128 -14.06 7.53 -29.19
N GLY A 129 -14.34 8.25 -28.10
CA GLY A 129 -13.34 9.04 -27.36
C GLY A 129 -13.07 10.43 -27.95
N VAL A 130 -13.95 10.94 -28.80
CA VAL A 130 -13.76 12.20 -29.55
C VAL A 130 -13.60 13.41 -28.63
N HIS A 131 -14.20 13.39 -27.44
CA HIS A 131 -14.27 14.54 -26.53
C HIS A 131 -13.57 14.31 -25.18
N VAL A 132 -12.75 13.26 -25.07
CA VAL A 132 -12.14 12.84 -23.80
C VAL A 132 -11.32 13.97 -23.18
N ASP A 133 -10.48 14.64 -23.97
CA ASP A 133 -9.60 15.67 -23.44
C ASP A 133 -10.36 16.95 -23.08
N GLU A 134 -11.40 17.33 -23.84
CA GLU A 134 -12.27 18.45 -23.48
C GLU A 134 -13.03 18.20 -22.18
N ASP A 135 -13.57 17.00 -22.00
CA ASP A 135 -14.29 16.62 -20.78
C ASP A 135 -13.39 16.57 -19.56
N LEU A 136 -12.21 15.94 -19.69
CA LEU A 136 -11.25 15.84 -18.60
C LEU A 136 -10.68 17.21 -18.22
N ALA A 137 -10.43 18.09 -19.21
CA ALA A 137 -10.01 19.46 -18.94
C ALA A 137 -11.10 20.26 -18.22
N ALA A 138 -12.38 20.12 -18.62
CA ALA A 138 -13.50 20.75 -17.93
C ALA A 138 -13.65 20.22 -16.49
N ILE A 139 -13.51 18.91 -16.29
CA ILE A 139 -13.50 18.29 -14.95
C ILE A 139 -12.35 18.83 -14.10
N ALA A 140 -11.14 18.91 -14.63
CA ALA A 140 -9.98 19.45 -13.90
C ALA A 140 -10.20 20.92 -13.51
N GLN A 141 -10.80 21.73 -14.38
CA GLN A 141 -11.17 23.12 -14.07
C GLN A 141 -12.25 23.20 -12.98
N GLU A 142 -13.27 22.35 -13.02
CA GLU A 142 -14.29 22.28 -11.98
C GLU A 142 -13.67 21.85 -10.63
N VAL A 143 -12.80 20.85 -10.62
CA VAL A 143 -12.05 20.42 -9.43
C VAL A 143 -11.22 21.56 -8.87
N ALA A 144 -10.50 22.31 -9.71
CA ALA A 144 -9.72 23.47 -9.28
C ALA A 144 -10.62 24.56 -8.65
N ALA A 145 -11.78 24.84 -9.24
CA ALA A 145 -12.74 25.80 -8.71
C ALA A 145 -13.31 25.34 -7.36
N ILE A 146 -13.67 24.06 -7.23
CA ILE A 146 -14.11 23.47 -5.95
C ILE A 146 -13.02 23.66 -4.90
N VAL A 147 -11.77 23.34 -5.24
CA VAL A 147 -10.63 23.47 -4.31
C VAL A 147 -10.38 24.93 -3.88
N GLN A 148 -10.55 25.91 -4.78
CA GLN A 148 -10.43 27.33 -4.44
C GLN A 148 -11.57 27.82 -3.53
N HIS A 149 -12.77 27.24 -3.69
CA HIS A 149 -13.96 27.57 -2.91
C HIS A 149 -14.17 26.66 -1.70
N LEU A 150 -13.30 25.67 -1.47
CA LEU A 150 -13.11 25.08 -0.16
C LEU A 150 -12.59 26.21 0.73
N THR A 151 -13.50 26.99 1.32
CA THR A 151 -13.20 27.82 2.48
C THR A 151 -12.66 26.85 3.50
N LEU A 152 -11.34 26.72 3.59
CA LEU A 152 -10.70 26.09 4.72
C LEU A 152 -11.16 26.91 5.92
N PRO A 153 -11.97 26.38 6.84
CA PRO A 153 -11.98 26.97 8.15
C PRO A 153 -10.52 26.91 8.60
N THR A 154 -9.96 28.03 9.05
CA THR A 154 -8.86 27.93 10.00
C THR A 154 -9.46 27.25 11.22
N TRP A 155 -9.41 25.92 11.24
CA TRP A 155 -9.88 25.16 12.37
C TRP A 155 -9.01 25.59 13.56
N PRO A 156 -9.57 26.05 14.69
CA PRO A 156 -8.82 25.93 15.92
C PRO A 156 -8.46 24.46 16.04
N GLN A 157 -7.20 24.15 16.34
CA GLN A 157 -6.79 22.80 16.70
C GLN A 157 -7.89 22.21 17.60
N PRO A 158 -8.44 21.02 17.28
CA PRO A 158 -9.45 20.43 18.14
C PRO A 158 -8.92 20.44 19.57
N ALA A 159 -9.77 20.78 20.54
CA ALA A 159 -9.40 20.59 21.94
C ALA A 159 -8.80 19.19 22.06
N PRO A 160 -7.66 19.02 22.75
CA PRO A 160 -7.02 17.73 22.85
C PRO A 160 -8.09 16.72 23.25
N TYR A 161 -8.21 15.65 22.49
CA TYR A 161 -9.08 14.53 22.85
C TYR A 161 -8.88 14.25 24.35
N PRO A 162 -9.95 13.94 25.13
CA PRO A 162 -9.73 13.43 26.48
C PRO A 162 -8.67 12.34 26.34
N PRO A 163 -7.59 12.39 27.13
CA PRO A 163 -6.46 11.52 26.91
C PRO A 163 -7.02 10.11 26.83
N VAL A 164 -6.84 9.46 25.67
CA VAL A 164 -6.76 8.00 25.65
C VAL A 164 -5.83 7.70 26.82
N PRO A 165 -6.24 6.91 27.83
CA PRO A 165 -5.37 6.62 28.96
C PRO A 165 -4.05 6.22 28.35
N ILE A 166 -3.06 7.09 28.55
CA ILE A 166 -1.78 6.99 27.86
C ILE A 166 -1.30 5.62 28.31
N PRO A 167 -1.20 4.58 27.45
CA PRO A 167 -0.32 3.48 27.81
C PRO A 167 0.99 4.19 28.15
N PRO A 168 1.57 3.94 29.33
CA PRO A 168 2.68 4.74 29.83
C PRO A 168 3.63 5.01 28.68
N THR A 169 3.91 6.30 28.44
CA THR A 169 4.79 6.77 27.37
C THR A 169 5.86 5.71 27.11
N PRO A 170 6.03 5.19 25.88
CA PRO A 170 7.29 4.55 25.60
C PRO A 170 8.31 5.64 25.87
N VAL A 171 9.00 5.47 27.00
CA VAL A 171 10.24 6.15 27.31
C VAL A 171 10.98 6.19 25.99
N VAL A 172 11.33 7.37 25.48
CA VAL A 172 12.35 7.45 24.42
C VAL A 172 13.46 6.59 24.99
N PRO A 173 13.75 5.40 24.43
CA PRO A 173 14.79 4.61 25.00
C PRO A 173 16.01 5.51 24.95
N GLU A 174 16.65 5.71 26.11
CA GLU A 174 18.08 5.96 26.13
C GLU A 174 18.70 5.14 24.99
N PRO A 175 19.67 5.70 24.22
CA PRO A 175 20.19 5.09 23.00
C PRO A 175 20.19 3.58 23.17
N LEU A 176 19.30 2.92 22.41
CA LEU A 176 18.87 1.54 22.67
C LEU A 176 20.13 0.75 23.05
N PRO A 177 20.19 0.14 24.25
CA PRO A 177 21.33 -0.68 24.61
C PRO A 177 21.48 -1.70 23.49
N LEU A 178 22.65 -1.74 22.83
CA LEU A 178 22.99 -2.57 21.67
C LEU A 178 21.96 -3.69 21.48
N MET A 179 21.02 -3.51 20.55
CA MET A 179 19.82 -4.35 20.46
C MET A 179 20.21 -5.74 19.95
N THR A 180 20.51 -6.65 20.88
CA THR A 180 20.90 -8.03 20.59
C THR A 180 19.68 -8.85 20.12
N GLY A 181 19.30 -8.70 18.85
CA GLY A 181 18.37 -9.58 18.16
C GLY A 181 19.11 -10.22 16.98
N LYS A 182 19.16 -11.56 16.95
CA LYS A 182 19.90 -12.27 15.92
C LYS A 182 19.05 -12.46 14.67
N ILE A 183 19.54 -11.95 13.55
CA ILE A 183 18.90 -12.07 12.23
C ILE A 183 19.69 -13.10 11.42
N LEU A 184 18.98 -14.00 10.74
CA LEU A 184 19.59 -14.93 9.80
C LEU A 184 19.31 -14.47 8.37
N VAL A 185 20.35 -14.17 7.59
CA VAL A 185 20.23 -13.88 6.15
C VAL A 185 20.63 -15.13 5.36
N VAL A 186 19.72 -15.63 4.54
CA VAL A 186 19.92 -16.81 3.69
C VAL A 186 19.90 -16.37 2.24
N GLU A 187 21.09 -16.27 1.64
CA GLU A 187 21.30 -15.71 0.31
C GLU A 187 22.45 -16.46 -0.38
N ASP A 188 22.26 -16.98 -1.59
CA ASP A 188 23.29 -17.75 -2.31
C ASP A 188 24.33 -16.84 -2.98
N LYS A 189 23.92 -15.67 -3.50
CA LYS A 189 24.82 -14.73 -4.18
C LYS A 189 25.59 -13.87 -3.18
N LYS A 190 26.91 -14.00 -3.20
CA LYS A 190 27.80 -13.27 -2.29
C LYS A 190 27.56 -11.75 -2.32
N ASP A 191 27.39 -11.17 -3.52
CA ASP A 191 27.20 -9.72 -3.67
C ASP A 191 25.94 -9.24 -2.92
N TRP A 192 24.82 -9.94 -3.07
CA TRP A 192 23.59 -9.60 -2.34
C TRP A 192 23.70 -9.91 -0.86
N ARG A 193 24.39 -10.99 -0.49
CA ARG A 193 24.59 -11.34 0.92
C ARG A 193 25.36 -10.26 1.66
N ASP A 194 26.45 -9.78 1.06
CA ASP A 194 27.28 -8.72 1.62
C ASP A 194 26.46 -7.43 1.79
N ILE A 195 25.67 -7.07 0.77
CA ILE A 195 24.80 -5.89 0.80
C ILE A 195 23.74 -5.97 1.92
N LEU A 196 23.02 -7.10 2.01
CA LEU A 196 21.98 -7.27 3.04
C LEU A 196 22.59 -7.33 4.45
N GLU A 197 23.79 -7.90 4.59
CA GLU A 197 24.54 -7.91 5.84
C GLU A 197 24.97 -6.50 6.23
N GLU A 198 25.58 -5.75 5.32
CA GLU A 198 26.09 -4.40 5.55
C GLU A 198 24.96 -3.47 6.00
N CYS A 199 23.82 -3.43 5.29
CA CYS A 199 22.70 -2.56 5.64
C CYS A 199 22.13 -2.85 7.04
N LEU A 200 22.12 -4.10 7.48
CA LEU A 200 21.59 -4.47 8.80
C LEU A 200 22.64 -4.26 9.90
N VAL A 201 23.92 -4.49 9.62
CA VAL A 201 24.99 -4.27 10.60
C VAL A 201 25.23 -2.79 10.84
N GLU A 202 25.13 -1.93 9.81
CA GLU A 202 25.22 -0.46 9.95
C GLU A 202 24.16 0.09 10.92
N GLU A 203 22.96 -0.51 10.90
CA GLU A 203 21.84 -0.16 11.78
C GLU A 203 21.93 -0.83 13.17
N GLY A 204 22.99 -1.59 13.41
CA GLY A 204 23.34 -2.15 14.71
C GLY A 204 22.71 -3.50 15.04
N PHE A 205 22.19 -4.23 14.03
CA PHE A 205 21.65 -5.57 14.24
C PHE A 205 22.74 -6.66 14.29
N GLU A 206 22.48 -7.75 15.01
CA GLU A 206 23.37 -8.92 15.02
C GLU A 206 22.98 -9.88 13.89
N VAL A 207 23.78 -9.90 12.83
CA VAL A 207 23.44 -10.64 11.60
C VAL A 207 24.34 -11.87 11.46
N ASP A 208 23.72 -13.02 11.20
CA ASP A 208 24.39 -14.20 10.70
C ASP A 208 24.01 -14.42 9.24
N THR A 209 24.99 -14.53 8.36
CA THR A 209 24.72 -14.88 6.97
C THR A 209 25.06 -16.34 6.69
N VAL A 210 24.31 -16.95 5.77
CA VAL A 210 24.51 -18.31 5.28
C VAL A 210 24.21 -18.39 3.79
N SER A 211 24.83 -19.36 3.12
CA SER A 211 24.76 -19.49 1.66
C SER A 211 23.73 -20.50 1.16
N SER A 212 23.21 -21.34 2.06
CA SER A 212 22.38 -22.47 1.67
C SER A 212 21.31 -22.82 2.70
N SER A 213 20.24 -23.49 2.24
CA SER A 213 19.17 -24.01 3.09
C SER A 213 19.68 -24.99 4.15
N GLN A 214 20.73 -25.77 3.85
CA GLN A 214 21.30 -26.73 4.80
C GLN A 214 22.04 -26.02 5.95
N GLU A 215 22.84 -25.01 5.63
CA GLU A 215 23.51 -24.16 6.62
C GLU A 215 22.49 -23.39 7.47
N ALA A 216 21.44 -22.85 6.84
CA ALA A 216 20.35 -22.19 7.54
C ALA A 216 19.70 -23.12 8.58
N LYS A 217 19.35 -24.36 8.20
CA LYS A 217 18.77 -25.36 9.12
C LYS A 217 19.72 -25.75 10.25
N ALA A 218 21.03 -25.73 10.02
CA ALA A 218 22.01 -26.00 11.06
C ALA A 218 22.10 -24.83 12.05
N LYS A 219 22.16 -23.59 11.55
CA LYS A 219 22.18 -22.39 12.40
C LYS A 219 20.89 -22.22 13.18
N LEU A 220 19.71 -22.44 12.58
CA LEU A 220 18.41 -22.31 13.25
C LEU A 220 18.25 -23.19 14.51
N LYS A 221 18.99 -24.30 14.60
CA LYS A 221 18.97 -25.18 15.78
C LYS A 221 19.72 -24.61 16.98
N THR A 222 20.68 -23.71 16.76
CA THR A 222 21.63 -23.25 17.77
C THR A 222 21.62 -21.75 17.97
N GLY A 223 21.25 -20.98 16.94
CA GLY A 223 21.07 -19.54 16.98
C GLY A 223 19.62 -19.21 17.30
N GLY A 224 19.39 -18.52 18.43
CA GLY A 224 18.09 -17.99 18.81
C GLY A 224 17.69 -16.82 17.90
N TYR A 225 17.47 -17.10 16.62
CA TYR A 225 17.04 -16.11 15.65
C TYR A 225 15.60 -15.71 15.90
N LEU A 226 15.30 -14.46 15.61
CA LEU A 226 13.94 -13.90 15.69
C LEU A 226 13.40 -13.54 14.30
N VAL A 227 14.30 -13.20 13.38
CA VAL A 227 13.98 -12.89 12.00
C VAL A 227 14.89 -13.69 11.08
N ALA A 228 14.32 -14.23 10.01
CA ALA A 228 15.06 -14.87 8.93
C ALA A 228 14.68 -14.22 7.59
N THR A 229 15.66 -13.64 6.89
CA THR A 229 15.49 -13.19 5.50
C THR A 229 15.93 -14.30 4.57
N ILE A 230 15.06 -14.68 3.63
CA ILE A 230 15.22 -15.90 2.85
C ILE A 230 15.07 -15.59 1.37
N ASP A 231 16.12 -15.88 0.61
CA ASP A 231 16.00 -15.94 -0.83
C ASP A 231 15.26 -17.19 -1.29
N MET A 232 14.45 -17.03 -2.33
CA MET A 232 13.67 -18.13 -2.89
C MET A 232 14.48 -19.03 -3.82
N ASN A 233 15.63 -18.57 -4.31
CA ASN A 233 16.44 -19.24 -5.31
C ASN A 233 17.86 -19.55 -4.78
N LEU A 234 17.93 -20.36 -3.74
CA LEU A 234 19.19 -20.67 -3.03
C LEU A 234 20.14 -21.61 -3.78
N ASN A 235 19.80 -22.07 -5.00
CA ASN A 235 20.64 -22.95 -5.81
C ASN A 235 20.18 -23.03 -7.29
N GLU A 236 21.11 -23.07 -8.24
CA GLU A 236 20.80 -23.13 -9.70
C GLU A 236 20.17 -24.46 -10.17
N ALA A 237 20.27 -25.54 -9.37
CA ALA A 237 19.88 -26.89 -9.81
C ALA A 237 18.42 -27.28 -9.52
N ASP A 238 17.77 -26.69 -8.50
CA ASP A 238 16.36 -26.96 -8.11
C ASP A 238 15.74 -25.74 -7.35
N SER A 239 16.13 -24.56 -7.83
CA SER A 239 15.84 -23.18 -7.42
C SER A 239 14.64 -22.94 -6.50
N VAL A 240 13.40 -23.14 -6.97
CA VAL A 240 12.20 -22.67 -6.26
C VAL A 240 11.80 -23.58 -5.09
N ARG A 241 12.22 -24.85 -5.11
CA ARG A 241 11.77 -25.85 -4.12
C ARG A 241 12.56 -25.77 -2.82
N GLU A 242 13.80 -25.26 -2.86
CA GLU A 242 14.66 -25.19 -1.68
C GLU A 242 14.29 -24.07 -0.72
N GLY A 243 14.03 -22.85 -1.22
CA GLY A 243 13.55 -21.72 -0.40
C GLY A 243 12.21 -22.03 0.28
N GLN A 244 11.26 -22.59 -0.47
CA GLN A 244 9.96 -23.05 0.06
C GLN A 244 10.12 -24.17 1.11
N SER A 245 11.07 -25.10 0.90
CA SER A 245 11.35 -26.17 1.85
C SER A 245 11.93 -25.63 3.16
N LEU A 246 12.75 -24.58 3.10
CA LEU A 246 13.25 -23.87 4.28
C LEU A 246 12.12 -23.15 5.03
N LEU A 247 11.29 -22.37 4.32
CA LEU A 247 10.13 -21.69 4.90
C LEU A 247 9.21 -22.66 5.64
N ARG A 248 8.86 -23.78 4.98
CA ARG A 248 8.04 -24.84 5.59
C ARG A 248 8.70 -25.48 6.80
N HIS A 249 10.02 -25.58 6.80
CA HIS A 249 10.77 -26.10 7.94
C HIS A 249 10.74 -25.13 9.12
N ILE A 250 10.89 -23.82 8.87
CA ILE A 250 10.85 -22.77 9.89
C ILE A 250 9.46 -22.74 10.52
N GLN A 251 8.42 -22.57 9.71
CA GLN A 251 7.02 -22.53 10.17
C GLN A 251 6.64 -23.73 11.06
N ARG A 252 7.11 -24.94 10.73
CA ARG A 252 6.77 -26.16 11.50
C ARG A 252 7.49 -26.30 12.83
N ASN A 253 8.71 -25.77 12.94
CA ASN A 253 9.59 -26.04 14.09
C ASN A 253 9.86 -24.80 14.95
N TYR A 254 9.69 -23.60 14.39
CA TYR A 254 10.05 -22.32 14.99
C TYR A 254 8.94 -21.30 14.73
N HIS A 255 7.94 -21.28 15.61
CA HIS A 255 6.74 -20.43 15.48
C HIS A 255 6.99 -18.97 15.85
N ASN A 256 8.14 -18.68 16.46
CA ASN A 256 8.56 -17.36 16.93
C ASN A 256 9.51 -16.66 15.95
N ILE A 257 9.83 -17.28 14.82
CA ILE A 257 10.70 -16.71 13.79
C ILE A 257 9.84 -16.08 12.70
N GLN A 258 10.01 -14.78 12.50
CA GLN A 258 9.38 -14.07 11.40
C GLN A 258 10.21 -14.24 10.13
N CYS A 259 9.57 -14.72 9.07
CA CYS A 259 10.23 -14.98 7.78
C CYS A 259 9.93 -13.85 6.80
N ILE A 260 10.97 -13.19 6.30
CA ILE A 260 10.87 -12.22 5.20
C ILE A 260 11.44 -12.88 3.93
N VAL A 261 10.70 -12.82 2.84
CA VAL A 261 11.15 -13.37 1.56
C VAL A 261 11.76 -12.27 0.72
N VAL A 262 12.99 -12.46 0.23
CA VAL A 262 13.65 -11.48 -0.64
C VAL A 262 13.98 -12.16 -1.96
N SER A 263 13.35 -11.81 -3.09
CA SER A 263 13.53 -12.54 -4.36
C SER A 263 13.77 -11.62 -5.56
N GLY A 264 14.72 -11.97 -6.43
CA GLY A 264 15.03 -11.22 -7.65
C GLY A 264 14.15 -11.51 -8.87
N GLU A 265 13.30 -12.54 -8.80
CA GLU A 265 12.31 -12.78 -9.86
C GLU A 265 11.00 -12.08 -9.51
N GLN A 266 10.32 -11.55 -10.54
CA GLN A 266 8.95 -11.07 -10.37
C GLN A 266 8.03 -12.25 -10.06
N LEU A 267 7.79 -12.50 -8.77
CA LEU A 267 6.81 -13.48 -8.32
C LEU A 267 5.42 -13.08 -8.80
N THR A 268 4.65 -14.05 -9.28
CA THR A 268 3.27 -13.80 -9.66
C THR A 268 2.40 -13.55 -8.43
N ASN A 269 1.29 -12.81 -8.59
CA ASN A 269 0.29 -12.63 -7.52
C ASN A 269 -0.26 -13.95 -6.94
N LYS A 270 -0.13 -15.07 -7.66
CA LYS A 270 -0.49 -16.40 -7.17
C LYS A 270 0.57 -16.95 -6.21
N GLU A 271 1.85 -16.77 -6.54
CA GLU A 271 2.98 -17.20 -5.71
C GLU A 271 3.07 -16.36 -4.44
N ILE A 272 2.92 -15.03 -4.54
CA ILE A 272 2.89 -14.12 -3.39
C ILE A 272 1.76 -14.53 -2.43
N ARG A 273 0.54 -14.70 -2.94
CA ARG A 273 -0.59 -15.19 -2.11
C ARG A 273 -0.32 -16.55 -1.48
N ASN A 274 0.43 -17.42 -2.15
CA ASN A 274 0.81 -18.72 -1.59
C ASN A 274 1.84 -18.59 -0.48
N LEU A 275 2.81 -17.67 -0.59
CA LEU A 275 3.78 -17.37 0.47
C LEU A 275 3.08 -16.97 1.77
N PHE A 276 2.16 -16.01 1.72
CA PHE A 276 1.41 -15.57 2.89
C PHE A 276 0.45 -16.64 3.43
N ARG A 277 -0.28 -17.34 2.55
CA ARG A 277 -1.32 -18.28 2.98
C ARG A 277 -0.76 -19.62 3.47
N GLU A 278 0.24 -20.17 2.79
CA GLU A 278 0.76 -21.50 3.09
C GLU A 278 1.90 -21.44 4.11
N TYR A 279 2.78 -20.45 4.00
CA TYR A 279 4.01 -20.38 4.79
C TYR A 279 3.99 -19.29 5.87
N GLN A 280 2.95 -18.45 5.91
CA GLN A 280 2.77 -17.38 6.88
C GLN A 280 4.01 -16.47 6.96
N VAL A 281 4.55 -16.11 5.80
CA VAL A 281 5.64 -15.14 5.74
C VAL A 281 5.16 -13.80 6.29
N TYR A 282 6.07 -13.11 6.97
CA TYR A 282 5.83 -11.78 7.50
C TYR A 282 5.62 -10.79 6.36
N ASP A 283 6.56 -10.78 5.41
CA ASP A 283 6.49 -9.93 4.22
C ASP A 283 7.37 -10.45 3.07
N PHE A 284 7.28 -9.78 1.92
CA PHE A 284 8.02 -10.06 0.70
C PHE A 284 8.66 -8.78 0.12
N MET A 285 9.89 -8.92 -0.37
CA MET A 285 10.64 -7.85 -1.04
C MET A 285 11.24 -8.34 -2.37
N GLY A 286 11.11 -7.53 -3.41
CA GLY A 286 11.73 -7.77 -4.71
C GLY A 286 13.18 -7.30 -4.74
N LYS A 287 14.11 -8.11 -5.26
CA LYS A 287 15.49 -7.70 -5.59
C LYS A 287 15.52 -7.17 -7.01
N GLY A 288 16.14 -6.03 -7.22
CA GLY A 288 16.22 -5.40 -8.54
C GLY A 288 17.10 -4.15 -8.51
N THR A 289 17.11 -3.41 -9.63
CA THR A 289 17.83 -2.13 -9.73
C THR A 289 17.28 -1.05 -8.82
N ASP A 290 16.02 -1.18 -8.39
CA ASP A 290 15.32 -0.24 -7.52
C ASP A 290 15.16 -0.78 -6.09
N PHE A 291 16.07 -1.66 -5.63
CA PHE A 291 16.02 -2.18 -4.26
C PHE A 291 16.24 -1.05 -3.24
N ASP A 292 15.26 -0.82 -2.38
CA ASP A 292 15.31 0.21 -1.34
C ASP A 292 15.86 -0.36 -0.03
N TYR A 293 17.10 -0.01 0.31
CA TYR A 293 17.76 -0.46 1.53
C TYR A 293 17.08 0.03 2.81
N VAL A 294 16.46 1.22 2.76
CA VAL A 294 15.75 1.80 3.91
C VAL A 294 14.49 0.99 4.19
N GLU A 295 13.72 0.68 3.13
CA GLU A 295 12.54 -0.19 3.23
C GLU A 295 12.90 -1.59 3.77
N PHE A 296 14.01 -2.18 3.30
CA PHE A 296 14.48 -3.48 3.78
C PHE A 296 14.80 -3.46 5.29
N VAL A 297 15.55 -2.46 5.75
CA VAL A 297 15.90 -2.30 7.17
C VAL A 297 14.65 -2.08 8.02
N GLU A 298 13.74 -1.20 7.58
CA GLU A 298 12.49 -0.92 8.30
C GLU A 298 11.62 -2.17 8.43
N MET A 299 11.50 -2.97 7.35
CA MET A 299 10.76 -4.23 7.34
C MET A 299 11.35 -5.24 8.33
N VAL A 300 12.68 -5.38 8.36
CA VAL A 300 13.38 -6.27 9.29
C VAL A 300 13.23 -5.80 10.74
N ALA A 301 13.29 -4.49 10.99
CA ALA A 301 13.10 -3.91 12.31
C ALA A 301 11.68 -4.14 12.85
N GLN A 302 10.67 -3.97 12.00
CA GLN A 302 9.27 -4.24 12.36
C GLN A 302 9.04 -5.73 12.62
N ALA A 303 9.56 -6.61 11.77
CA ALA A 303 9.48 -8.06 11.98
C ALA A 303 10.14 -8.49 13.30
N LEU A 304 11.27 -7.88 13.67
CA LEU A 304 11.96 -8.15 14.92
C LEU A 304 11.13 -7.71 16.14
N GLU A 305 10.46 -6.57 16.04
CA GLU A 305 9.58 -6.05 17.09
C GLU A 305 8.31 -6.92 17.25
N GLU A 306 7.74 -7.42 16.14
CA GLU A 306 6.62 -8.36 16.20
C GLU A 306 7.02 -9.73 16.74
N ALA A 307 8.18 -10.26 16.35
CA ALA A 307 8.71 -11.52 16.88
C ALA A 307 8.89 -11.50 18.40
N ARG A 308 9.18 -10.33 18.99
CA ARG A 308 9.33 -10.15 20.44
C ARG A 308 8.00 -10.10 21.21
N LYS A 309 6.87 -9.89 20.52
CA LYS A 309 5.53 -9.84 21.12
C LYS A 309 4.87 -11.22 21.21
N LEU A 310 5.42 -12.22 20.52
CA LEU A 310 4.97 -13.62 20.48
C LEU A 310 5.62 -14.46 21.59
#